data_AF-A0A6B2EI60-F1
#
_entry.id   AF-A0A6B2EI60-F1
#
_cell.length_a   1.000
_cell.length_b   1.000
_cell.length_c   1.000
_cell.angle_alpha   90.00
_cell.angle_beta   90.00
_cell.angle_gamma   90.00
#
_symmetry.space_group_name_H-M   'P 1'
#
loop_
_entity.id
_entity.type
_entity.pdbx_description
1 polymer ?
#
loop_
_entity_poly.entity_id
_entity_poly.type
_entity_poly.pdbx_seq_one_letter_code
_entity_poly.pdbx_strand_id
1 'polypeptide(L)'
;MYNLKPIVTDFEVDKPRNMYAVKEIHNPTDTFLTKLEESLKVEKEGDLNELVEKQELLLDKLKELKRQLVSLQDGLPLCRKPAQPRSFPDDLVISVDPSTIPYSLLLMQRSSLGFSVTFYTHSSVAKLPEEAKKFAEEIQGLTSGSGSRVTVIWRLGLPASFQVSVGVQGSCFWGEDNFIRYLTRLGLLKKSSDSDDLLLDLTHHLLALADDKKEQTRAADRLIIALKKQKTSQSVDLATYSALRNFRNASKGGKVDAVLKELEARL
;
A
#
# COMPACT_ATOMS: atom_id res chain seq x y z
N MET A 1 -24.91 -36.52 29.33
CA MET A 1 -24.69 -35.21 28.70
C MET A 1 -25.18 -34.15 29.67
N TYR A 2 -24.28 -33.31 30.21
CA TYR A 2 -24.66 -32.29 31.17
C TYR A 2 -25.11 -31.03 30.42
N ASN A 3 -26.35 -30.60 30.65
CA ASN A 3 -26.86 -29.34 30.16
C ASN A 3 -26.48 -28.24 31.17
N LEU A 4 -25.50 -27.41 30.81
CA LEU A 4 -25.08 -26.29 31.63
C LEU A 4 -26.13 -25.17 31.52
N LYS A 5 -26.55 -24.63 32.67
CA LYS A 5 -27.45 -23.46 32.71
C LYS A 5 -26.69 -22.23 32.18
N PRO A 6 -27.33 -21.37 31.37
CA PRO A 6 -26.70 -20.15 30.88
C PRO A 6 -26.33 -19.24 32.05
N ILE A 7 -25.08 -18.78 32.07
CA ILE A 7 -24.46 -17.97 33.14
C ILE A 7 -24.86 -16.49 33.03
N VAL A 8 -25.56 -16.10 31.96
CA VAL A 8 -25.96 -14.72 31.71
C VAL A 8 -27.44 -14.56 32.04
N THR A 9 -27.73 -13.93 33.17
CA THR A 9 -29.05 -13.34 33.44
C THR A 9 -29.18 -12.06 32.63
N ASP A 10 -30.34 -11.84 32.01
CA ASP A 10 -30.68 -10.59 31.35
C ASP A 10 -30.54 -9.42 32.34
N PHE A 11 -29.58 -8.53 32.11
CA PHE A 11 -29.44 -7.29 32.86
C PHE A 11 -30.00 -6.15 32.00
N GLU A 12 -30.87 -5.33 32.59
CA GLU A 12 -31.34 -4.09 31.97
C GLU A 12 -30.17 -3.12 31.80
N VAL A 13 -29.66 -3.03 30.57
CA VAL A 13 -28.68 -2.02 30.19
C VAL A 13 -29.45 -0.73 29.90
N ASP A 14 -29.39 0.22 30.82
CA ASP A 14 -29.91 1.57 30.59
C ASP A 14 -29.05 2.26 29.51
N LYS A 15 -29.59 2.34 28.28
CA LYS A 15 -28.86 2.90 27.14
C LYS A 15 -28.82 4.43 27.28
N PRO A 16 -27.64 5.07 27.33
CA PRO A 16 -27.55 6.52 27.40
C PRO A 16 -28.20 7.15 26.17
N ARG A 17 -29.03 8.17 26.40
CA ARG A 17 -29.76 8.91 25.38
C ARG A 17 -28.79 9.84 24.63
N ASN A 18 -28.03 9.27 23.71
CA ASN A 18 -27.08 10.02 22.89
C ASN A 18 -27.84 11.02 21.98
N MET A 19 -27.31 12.24 21.81
CA MET A 19 -27.88 13.30 20.95
C MET A 19 -28.06 12.90 19.47
N TYR A 20 -27.38 11.85 19.03
CA TYR A 20 -27.50 11.32 17.68
C TYR A 20 -28.22 9.97 17.76
N ALA A 21 -29.50 9.96 17.39
CA ALA A 21 -30.24 8.73 17.15
C ALA A 21 -29.79 8.15 15.81
N VAL A 22 -28.82 7.22 15.85
CA VAL A 22 -28.54 6.36 14.70
C VAL A 22 -29.77 5.47 14.53
N LYS A 23 -30.47 5.59 13.40
CA LYS A 23 -31.57 4.66 13.07
C LYS A 23 -31.01 3.25 13.06
N GLU A 24 -31.53 2.37 13.91
CA GLU A 24 -31.20 0.94 13.89
C GLU A 24 -31.55 0.39 12.50
N ILE A 25 -30.51 0.02 11.74
CA ILE A 25 -30.63 -0.56 10.38
C ILE A 25 -30.99 -2.06 10.47
N HIS A 26 -31.00 -2.62 11.67
CA HIS A 26 -31.40 -3.99 11.96
C HIS A 26 -32.57 -3.96 12.92
N ASN A 27 -33.76 -3.69 12.38
CA ASN A 27 -34.99 -4.01 13.07
C ASN A 27 -35.28 -5.49 12.79
N PRO A 28 -35.20 -6.40 13.78
CA PRO A 28 -35.58 -7.80 13.59
C PRO A 28 -37.09 -7.98 13.36
N THR A 29 -37.86 -6.90 13.45
CA THR A 29 -39.28 -6.77 13.09
C THR A 29 -39.49 -6.38 11.62
N ASP A 30 -38.55 -6.71 10.73
CA ASP A 30 -38.86 -6.79 9.31
C ASP A 30 -39.81 -7.99 9.07
N THR A 31 -41.09 -7.72 9.32
CA THR A 31 -42.26 -8.47 8.82
C THR A 31 -42.17 -8.78 7.32
N PHE A 32 -41.23 -8.13 6.60
CA PHE A 32 -40.92 -8.35 5.21
C PHE A 32 -39.96 -9.52 4.96
N LEU A 33 -38.89 -9.71 5.75
CA LEU A 33 -37.96 -10.83 5.57
C LEU A 33 -38.62 -12.17 5.91
N THR A 34 -39.46 -12.17 6.94
CA THR A 34 -40.31 -13.32 7.30
C THR A 34 -41.35 -13.62 6.22
N LYS A 35 -42.00 -12.59 5.66
CA LYS A 35 -42.89 -12.76 4.49
C LYS A 35 -42.14 -13.23 3.24
N LEU A 36 -40.89 -12.83 3.03
CA LEU A 36 -40.09 -13.21 1.86
C LEU A 36 -39.61 -14.67 1.96
N GLU A 37 -39.25 -15.13 3.17
CA GLU A 37 -38.96 -16.53 3.45
C GLU A 37 -40.21 -17.42 3.36
N GLU A 38 -41.39 -16.93 3.75
CA GLU A 38 -42.67 -17.62 3.53
C GLU A 38 -43.05 -17.64 2.03
N SER A 39 -42.78 -16.56 1.28
CA SER A 39 -43.05 -16.48 -0.16
C SER A 39 -42.10 -17.31 -1.02
N LEU A 40 -40.90 -17.62 -0.51
CA LEU A 40 -39.94 -18.53 -1.14
C LEU A 40 -40.26 -20.01 -0.89
N LYS A 41 -41.22 -20.29 0.01
CA LYS A 41 -41.74 -21.62 0.29
C LYS A 41 -43.14 -21.79 -0.30
N VAL A 42 -43.33 -21.67 -1.61
CA VAL A 42 -44.49 -22.30 -2.25
C VAL A 42 -44.08 -23.05 -3.51
N GLU A 43 -44.70 -24.22 -3.54
CA GLU A 43 -44.71 -25.32 -4.46
C GLU A 43 -44.86 -24.97 -5.94
N LYS A 44 -44.58 -26.01 -6.71
CA LYS A 44 -44.64 -26.09 -8.16
C LYS A 44 -45.98 -25.61 -8.73
N GLU A 45 -45.84 -24.86 -9.82
CA GLU A 45 -46.84 -24.56 -10.87
C GLU A 45 -47.99 -23.61 -10.52
N GLY A 46 -48.03 -22.49 -11.26
CA GLY A 46 -49.28 -21.81 -11.59
C GLY A 46 -49.44 -20.38 -11.07
N ASP A 47 -48.71 -19.42 -11.63
CA ASP A 47 -49.31 -18.37 -12.48
C ASP A 47 -48.20 -17.44 -13.00
N LEU A 48 -47.97 -17.44 -14.31
CA LEU A 48 -46.97 -16.59 -14.96
C LEU A 48 -47.21 -15.10 -14.68
N ASN A 49 -48.48 -14.71 -14.51
CA ASN A 49 -48.89 -13.35 -14.23
C ASN A 49 -48.46 -12.89 -12.83
N GLU A 50 -48.57 -13.75 -11.81
CA GLU A 50 -48.07 -13.42 -10.47
C GLU A 50 -46.55 -13.23 -10.43
N LEU A 51 -45.82 -13.98 -11.27
CA LEU A 51 -44.37 -13.83 -11.37
C LEU A 51 -43.99 -12.50 -12.03
N VAL A 52 -44.75 -12.07 -13.04
CA VAL A 52 -44.56 -10.77 -13.71
C VAL A 52 -44.82 -9.62 -12.73
N GLU A 53 -45.92 -9.66 -11.97
CA GLU A 53 -46.21 -8.64 -10.96
C GLU A 53 -45.13 -8.58 -9.86
N LYS A 54 -44.59 -9.74 -9.44
CA LYS A 54 -43.47 -9.82 -8.49
C LYS A 54 -42.19 -9.20 -9.05
N GLN A 55 -41.89 -9.42 -10.34
CA GLN A 55 -40.73 -8.85 -11.00
C GLN A 55 -40.85 -7.32 -11.15
N GLU A 56 -42.03 -6.81 -11.48
CA GLU A 56 -42.27 -5.36 -11.56
C GLU A 56 -42.09 -4.68 -10.20
N LEU A 57 -42.60 -5.31 -9.13
CA LEU A 57 -42.46 -4.80 -7.76
C LEU A 57 -40.98 -4.78 -7.29
N LEU A 58 -40.19 -5.78 -7.69
CA LEU A 58 -38.74 -5.80 -7.45
C LEU A 58 -38.01 -4.70 -8.22
N LEU A 59 -38.38 -4.47 -9.48
CA LEU A 59 -37.82 -3.43 -10.33
C LEU A 59 -38.06 -2.03 -9.76
N ASP A 60 -39.27 -1.76 -9.29
CA ASP A 60 -39.59 -0.47 -8.69
C ASP A 60 -38.87 -0.25 -7.36
N LYS A 61 -38.70 -1.29 -6.54
CA LYS A 61 -37.86 -1.20 -5.33
C LYS A 61 -36.38 -0.98 -5.64
N LEU A 62 -35.85 -1.60 -6.71
CA LEU A 62 -34.48 -1.34 -7.16
C LEU A 62 -34.30 0.10 -7.64
N LYS A 63 -35.29 0.68 -8.32
CA LYS A 63 -35.28 2.11 -8.69
C LYS A 63 -35.27 3.01 -7.46
N GLU A 64 -36.07 2.69 -6.45
CA GLU A 64 -36.14 3.45 -5.20
C GLU A 64 -34.82 3.36 -4.41
N LEU A 65 -34.24 2.17 -4.26
CA LEU A 65 -32.92 1.99 -3.63
C LEU A 65 -31.82 2.74 -4.38
N LYS A 66 -31.86 2.74 -5.72
CA LYS A 66 -30.93 3.54 -6.54
C LYS A 66 -31.11 5.03 -6.28
N ARG A 67 -32.35 5.50 -6.13
CA ARG A 67 -32.66 6.90 -5.81
C ARG A 67 -32.15 7.29 -4.42
N GLN A 68 -32.28 6.40 -3.45
CA GLN A 68 -31.75 6.58 -2.09
C GLN A 68 -30.22 6.61 -2.09
N LEU A 69 -29.54 5.75 -2.87
CA LEU A 69 -28.08 5.78 -3.01
C LEU A 69 -27.58 7.09 -3.64
N VAL A 70 -28.26 7.59 -4.67
CA VAL A 70 -27.93 8.90 -5.28
C VAL A 70 -28.15 10.03 -4.29
N SER A 71 -29.28 10.02 -3.56
CA SER A 71 -29.54 11.01 -2.50
C SER A 71 -28.49 10.99 -1.38
N LEU A 72 -28.00 9.82 -0.99
CA LEU A 72 -26.94 9.70 0.01
C LEU A 72 -25.58 10.15 -0.54
N GLN A 73 -25.32 9.88 -1.82
CA GLN A 73 -24.12 10.35 -2.51
C GLN A 73 -24.07 11.88 -2.61
N ASP A 74 -25.22 12.53 -2.80
CA ASP A 74 -25.34 13.99 -2.86
C ASP A 74 -25.34 14.64 -1.47
N GLY A 75 -25.88 13.95 -0.46
CA GLY A 75 -25.95 14.44 0.93
C GLY A 75 -24.66 14.25 1.75
N LEU A 76 -23.75 13.37 1.30
CA LEU A 76 -22.43 13.22 1.88
C LEU A 76 -21.49 14.22 1.20
N PRO A 77 -20.96 15.23 1.91
CA PRO A 77 -19.79 15.96 1.43
C PRO A 77 -18.61 15.01 1.49
N LEU A 78 -18.52 14.08 0.53
CA LEU A 78 -17.27 13.46 0.17
C LEU A 78 -16.36 14.65 -0.12
N CYS A 79 -15.40 14.89 0.76
CA CYS A 79 -14.37 15.90 0.61
C CYS A 79 -13.67 15.67 -0.74
N ARG A 80 -14.25 16.22 -1.81
CA ARG A 80 -13.61 16.44 -3.10
C ARG A 80 -12.64 17.58 -2.87
N LYS A 81 -11.65 17.36 -1.99
CA LYS A 81 -10.46 18.20 -2.00
C LYS A 81 -10.00 18.16 -3.45
N PRO A 82 -9.81 19.32 -4.11
CA PRO A 82 -9.24 19.34 -5.45
C PRO A 82 -7.99 18.47 -5.40
N ALA A 83 -7.84 17.58 -6.37
CA ALA A 83 -6.66 16.73 -6.46
C ALA A 83 -5.44 17.64 -6.30
N GLN A 84 -4.74 17.51 -5.16
CA GLN A 84 -3.59 18.35 -4.91
C GLN A 84 -2.61 18.16 -6.07
N PRO A 85 -1.91 19.22 -6.48
CA PRO A 85 -0.96 19.13 -7.57
C PRO A 85 -0.01 17.96 -7.33
N ARG A 86 0.17 17.13 -8.36
CA ARG A 86 1.03 15.94 -8.38
C ARG A 86 2.50 16.35 -8.46
N SER A 87 2.94 17.22 -7.56
CA SER A 87 4.32 17.68 -7.50
C SER A 87 5.09 16.86 -6.47
N PHE A 88 6.36 16.64 -6.76
CA PHE A 88 7.28 16.06 -5.79
C PHE A 88 7.39 17.02 -4.58
N PRO A 89 7.45 16.52 -3.33
CA PRO A 89 7.57 17.39 -2.16
C PRO A 89 8.85 18.22 -2.20
N ASP A 90 8.76 19.53 -1.96
CA ASP A 90 9.90 20.46 -2.11
C ASP A 90 11.08 20.14 -1.19
N ASP A 91 10.80 19.72 0.05
CA ASP A 91 11.79 19.37 1.07
C ASP A 91 11.56 17.94 1.60
N LEU A 92 12.34 17.00 1.07
CA LEU A 92 12.35 15.62 1.51
C LEU A 92 13.69 15.29 2.17
N VAL A 93 13.67 14.85 3.42
CA VAL A 93 14.87 14.39 4.13
C VAL A 93 14.77 12.88 4.34
N ILE A 94 15.72 12.14 3.79
CA ILE A 94 15.82 10.69 3.89
C ILE A 94 17.02 10.37 4.79
N SER A 95 16.78 9.72 5.93
CA SER A 95 17.84 9.15 6.76
C SER A 95 18.00 7.67 6.44
N VAL A 96 19.23 7.25 6.14
CA VAL A 96 19.51 5.89 5.66
C VAL A 96 20.69 5.27 6.39
N ASP A 97 20.58 3.98 6.72
CA ASP A 97 21.69 3.20 7.24
C ASP A 97 22.71 2.92 6.12
N PRO A 98 24.01 3.23 6.31
CA PRO A 98 25.05 2.97 5.32
C PRO A 98 25.19 1.50 4.87
N SER A 99 24.67 0.55 5.65
CA SER A 99 24.68 -0.88 5.31
C SER A 99 23.64 -1.28 4.25
N THR A 100 22.61 -0.47 4.04
CA THR A 100 21.52 -0.72 3.09
C THR A 100 21.38 0.46 2.15
N ILE A 101 21.87 0.31 0.92
CA ILE A 101 21.95 1.42 -0.03
C ILE A 101 20.62 1.54 -0.79
N PRO A 102 20.00 2.73 -0.86
CA PRO A 102 18.68 2.90 -1.48
C PRO A 102 18.81 3.06 -3.00
N TYR A 103 19.11 1.96 -3.70
CA TYR A 103 19.33 1.98 -5.14
C TYR A 103 18.10 2.39 -5.96
N SER A 104 16.90 2.37 -5.36
CA SER A 104 15.71 2.92 -6.04
C SER A 104 15.89 4.41 -6.36
N LEU A 105 16.59 5.20 -5.53
CA LEU A 105 16.83 6.61 -5.77
C LEU A 105 17.69 6.85 -7.03
N LEU A 106 18.69 6.00 -7.26
CA LEU A 106 19.53 6.06 -8.46
C LEU A 106 18.69 5.85 -9.72
N LEU A 107 17.80 4.87 -9.70
CA LEU A 107 16.92 4.57 -10.83
C LEU A 107 15.85 5.65 -11.02
N MET A 108 15.34 6.22 -9.93
CA MET A 108 14.43 7.36 -9.98
C MET A 108 15.08 8.61 -10.59
N GLN A 109 16.35 8.87 -10.26
CA GLN A 109 17.11 9.98 -10.85
C GLN A 109 17.29 9.81 -12.36
N ARG A 110 17.47 8.57 -12.84
CA ARG A 110 17.55 8.24 -14.27
C ARG A 110 16.20 8.37 -14.99
N SER A 111 15.09 8.11 -14.31
CA SER A 111 13.74 8.06 -14.91
C SER A 111 13.03 9.42 -15.00
N SER A 112 13.79 10.52 -15.05
CA SER A 112 13.29 11.90 -15.27
C SER A 112 12.34 12.43 -14.19
N LEU A 113 12.34 11.89 -12.97
CA LEU A 113 11.51 12.38 -11.86
C LEU A 113 11.86 13.80 -11.36
N GLY A 114 12.85 14.47 -11.99
CA GLY A 114 13.02 15.91 -11.88
C GLY A 114 13.40 16.41 -10.49
N PHE A 115 14.13 15.63 -9.68
CA PHE A 115 14.63 16.06 -8.37
C PHE A 115 16.17 16.12 -8.33
N SER A 116 16.69 16.83 -7.34
CA SER A 116 18.13 16.92 -7.04
C SER A 116 18.43 16.21 -5.73
N VAL A 117 19.52 15.46 -5.67
CA VAL A 117 19.91 14.69 -4.47
C VAL A 117 21.18 15.27 -3.87
N THR A 118 21.14 15.60 -2.58
CA THR A 118 22.30 16.05 -1.80
C THR A 118 22.59 15.06 -0.68
N PHE A 119 23.86 14.70 -0.49
CA PHE A 119 24.28 13.73 0.52
C PHE A 119 24.97 14.40 1.70
N TYR A 120 24.62 13.99 2.91
CA TYR A 120 25.28 14.37 4.14
C TYR A 120 25.60 13.13 4.97
N THR A 121 26.63 13.24 5.81
CA THR A 121 27.02 12.18 6.74
C THR A 121 26.76 12.66 8.15
N HIS A 122 25.93 11.94 8.90
CA HIS A 122 25.67 12.24 10.31
C HIS A 122 26.87 11.84 11.18
N SER A 123 27.06 12.53 12.31
CA SER A 123 28.17 12.29 13.24
C SER A 123 28.23 10.86 13.78
N SER A 124 27.11 10.13 13.75
CA SER A 124 27.05 8.71 14.12
C SER A 124 27.87 7.80 13.19
N VAL A 125 28.19 8.24 11.97
CA VAL A 125 28.91 7.43 10.97
C VAL A 125 30.37 7.85 10.95
N ALA A 126 31.24 7.09 11.62
CA ALA A 126 32.68 7.41 11.67
C ALA A 126 33.37 7.27 10.30
N LYS A 127 32.99 6.27 9.50
CA LYS A 127 33.51 6.05 8.15
C LYS A 127 32.43 5.48 7.26
N LEU A 128 32.18 6.14 6.13
CA LEU A 128 31.20 5.67 5.15
C LEU A 128 31.77 4.46 4.35
N PRO A 129 30.99 3.37 4.17
CA PRO A 129 31.37 2.25 3.31
C PRO A 129 31.70 2.68 1.88
N GLU A 130 32.61 1.96 1.22
CA GLU A 130 33.03 2.30 -0.15
C GLU A 130 31.87 2.21 -1.15
N GLU A 131 30.95 1.26 -0.96
CA GLU A 131 29.75 1.11 -1.80
C GLU A 131 28.83 2.34 -1.72
N ALA A 132 28.62 2.88 -0.51
CA ALA A 132 27.80 4.06 -0.30
C ALA A 132 28.46 5.33 -0.88
N LYS A 133 29.79 5.41 -0.87
CA LYS A 133 30.54 6.48 -1.56
C LYS A 133 30.35 6.41 -3.08
N LYS A 134 30.56 5.22 -3.66
CA LYS A 134 30.36 4.98 -5.11
C LYS A 134 28.94 5.33 -5.53
N PHE A 135 27.96 4.96 -4.73
CA PHE A 135 26.56 5.31 -4.96
C PHE A 135 26.31 6.81 -4.95
N ALA A 136 26.88 7.54 -3.98
CA ALA A 136 26.74 9.00 -3.90
C ALA A 136 27.38 9.70 -5.11
N GLU A 137 28.57 9.25 -5.53
CA GLU A 137 29.25 9.74 -6.74
C GLU A 137 28.43 9.45 -8.01
N GLU A 138 27.85 8.24 -8.12
CA GLU A 138 27.03 7.84 -9.27
C GLU A 138 25.78 8.71 -9.40
N ILE A 139 25.11 9.05 -8.28
CA ILE A 139 23.95 9.94 -8.30
C ILE A 139 24.35 11.40 -8.56
N GLN A 140 25.43 11.89 -7.98
CA GLN A 140 25.91 13.26 -8.20
C GLN A 140 26.38 13.48 -9.64
N GLY A 141 26.88 12.42 -10.31
CA GLY A 141 27.25 12.45 -11.72
C GLY A 141 26.05 12.50 -12.68
N LEU A 142 24.83 12.20 -12.21
CA LEU A 142 23.61 12.37 -13.00
C LEU A 142 23.17 13.83 -12.98
N THR A 143 22.75 14.35 -14.13
CA THR A 143 22.25 15.72 -14.25
C THR A 143 21.10 15.95 -13.27
N SER A 144 21.29 16.92 -12.37
CA SER A 144 20.26 17.33 -11.42
C SER A 144 19.10 17.99 -12.17
N GLY A 145 17.89 17.45 -12.03
CA GLY A 145 16.69 18.12 -12.51
C GLY A 145 16.48 19.45 -11.76
N SER A 146 15.87 20.44 -12.41
CA SER A 146 15.57 21.75 -11.84
C SER A 146 14.38 21.76 -10.85
N GLY A 147 14.03 20.60 -10.27
CA GLY A 147 12.89 20.47 -9.35
C GLY A 147 13.29 20.24 -7.90
N SER A 148 12.46 19.48 -7.18
CA SER A 148 12.49 19.34 -5.73
C SER A 148 13.81 18.81 -5.18
N ARG A 149 14.12 19.14 -3.92
CA ARG A 149 15.39 18.76 -3.28
C ARG A 149 15.18 17.57 -2.35
N VAL A 150 15.92 16.50 -2.60
CA VAL A 150 16.01 15.31 -1.76
C VAL A 150 17.33 15.35 -1.00
N THR A 151 17.26 15.41 0.32
CA THR A 151 18.43 15.38 1.20
C THR A 151 18.59 13.99 1.77
N VAL A 152 19.67 13.29 1.44
CA VAL A 152 20.00 11.97 1.98
C VAL A 152 21.04 12.13 3.09
N ILE A 153 20.74 11.61 4.28
CA ILE A 153 21.61 11.66 5.45
C ILE A 153 21.98 10.25 5.86
N TRP A 154 23.27 9.91 5.77
CA TRP A 154 23.80 8.65 6.28
C TRP A 154 23.81 8.67 7.81
N ARG A 155 23.06 7.77 8.45
CA ARG A 155 22.90 7.71 9.91
C ARG A 155 22.82 6.27 10.41
N LEU A 156 23.51 5.97 11.51
CA LEU A 156 23.45 4.68 12.18
C LEU A 156 22.47 4.72 13.37
N GLY A 157 21.98 3.54 13.78
CA GLY A 157 21.06 3.39 14.91
C GLY A 157 19.64 3.87 14.63
N LEU A 158 19.22 3.82 13.36
CA LEU A 158 17.84 4.07 12.98
C LEU A 158 16.97 2.85 13.36
N PRO A 159 15.68 3.04 13.70
CA PRO A 159 14.75 1.93 13.96
C PRO A 159 14.53 1.03 12.72
N ALA A 160 14.72 1.60 11.54
CA ALA A 160 14.66 0.92 10.26
C ALA A 160 15.78 1.47 9.36
N SER A 161 16.23 0.66 8.40
CA SER A 161 17.27 1.01 7.42
C SER A 161 17.00 2.29 6.63
N PHE A 162 15.74 2.69 6.50
CA PHE A 162 15.30 3.81 5.69
C PHE A 162 14.18 4.58 6.39
N GLN A 163 14.38 5.89 6.60
CA GLN A 163 13.40 6.79 7.20
C GLN A 163 13.23 8.01 6.31
N VAL A 164 11.99 8.42 6.05
CA VAL A 164 11.66 9.64 5.31
C VAL A 164 10.97 10.62 6.23
N SER A 165 11.39 11.88 6.15
CA SER A 165 10.73 13.02 6.79
C SER A 165 10.25 13.97 5.69
N VAL A 166 8.96 14.26 5.70
CA VAL A 166 8.31 15.12 4.69
C VAL A 166 7.96 16.46 5.32
N GLY A 167 8.59 17.54 4.84
CA GLY A 167 8.31 18.90 5.25
C GLY A 167 8.61 19.22 6.72
N VAL A 168 8.25 20.46 7.11
CA VAL A 168 8.51 21.03 8.46
C VAL A 168 7.57 20.46 9.53
N GLN A 169 6.41 19.93 9.13
CA GLN A 169 5.38 19.42 10.06
C GLN A 169 5.70 18.03 10.65
N GLY A 170 6.83 17.43 10.30
CA GLY A 170 7.40 16.30 11.05
C GLY A 170 6.74 14.95 10.84
N SER A 171 5.89 14.79 9.82
CA SER A 171 5.42 13.45 9.45
C SER A 171 6.60 12.63 8.94
N CYS A 172 6.88 11.52 9.64
CA CYS A 172 7.91 10.58 9.25
C CYS A 172 7.31 9.19 9.03
N PHE A 173 7.90 8.45 8.10
CA PHE A 173 7.57 7.05 7.86
C PHE A 173 8.84 6.28 7.52
N TRP A 174 8.75 4.96 7.64
CA TRP A 174 9.90 4.06 7.52
C TRP A 174 9.73 3.08 6.37
N GLY A 175 10.84 2.65 5.79
CA GLY A 175 10.91 1.69 4.69
C GLY A 175 10.98 2.36 3.31
N GLU A 176 11.91 1.88 2.49
CA GLU A 176 12.05 2.29 1.09
C GLU A 176 10.79 1.96 0.28
N ASP A 177 10.16 0.81 0.54
CA ASP A 177 8.93 0.40 -0.13
C ASP A 177 7.77 1.35 0.17
N ASN A 178 7.67 1.85 1.41
CA ASN A 178 6.65 2.83 1.79
C ASN A 178 6.90 4.20 1.15
N PHE A 179 8.15 4.58 0.94
CA PHE A 179 8.50 5.76 0.16
C PHE A 179 8.06 5.62 -1.31
N ILE A 180 8.32 4.47 -1.92
CA ILE A 180 7.88 4.19 -3.29
C ILE A 180 6.35 4.19 -3.36
N ARG A 181 5.64 3.57 -2.41
CA ARG A 181 4.18 3.63 -2.32
C ARG A 181 3.67 5.06 -2.20
N TYR A 182 4.34 5.89 -1.40
CA TYR A 182 4.00 7.30 -1.26
C TYR A 182 4.12 8.03 -2.61
N LEU A 183 5.23 7.85 -3.34
CA LEU A 183 5.41 8.44 -4.67
C LEU A 183 4.38 7.93 -5.69
N THR A 184 4.03 6.64 -5.66
CA THR A 184 2.97 6.07 -6.51
C THR A 184 1.61 6.70 -6.20
N ARG A 185 1.27 6.90 -4.93
CA ARG A 185 0.01 7.53 -4.49
C ARG A 185 -0.05 9.02 -4.84
N LEU A 186 1.09 9.70 -4.90
CA LEU A 186 1.19 11.06 -5.45
C LEU A 186 1.02 11.10 -6.98
N GLY A 187 1.04 9.95 -7.65
CA GLY A 187 0.93 9.84 -9.10
C GLY A 187 2.22 10.21 -9.85
N LEU A 188 3.36 10.17 -9.16
CA LEU A 188 4.68 10.40 -9.74
C LEU A 188 5.25 9.13 -10.40
N LEU A 189 4.80 7.96 -9.95
CA LEU A 189 5.09 6.65 -10.55
C LEU A 189 3.84 6.10 -11.22
N LYS A 190 4.01 5.23 -12.22
CA LYS A 190 2.89 4.54 -12.89
C LYS A 190 2.04 3.79 -11.86
N LYS A 191 0.70 3.87 -12.00
CA LYS A 191 -0.27 3.29 -11.07
C LYS A 191 0.03 1.82 -10.79
N SER A 192 0.00 1.49 -9.50
CA SER A 192 0.12 0.13 -9.00
C SER A 192 -1.23 -0.60 -9.07
N SER A 193 -1.16 -1.91 -9.26
CA SER A 193 -2.26 -2.86 -9.02
C SER A 193 -2.26 -3.30 -7.54
N ASP A 194 -3.36 -3.82 -7.01
CA ASP A 194 -3.41 -4.32 -5.62
C ASP A 194 -2.42 -5.48 -5.39
N SER A 195 -2.09 -6.25 -6.44
CA SER A 195 -1.04 -7.28 -6.39
C SER A 195 0.37 -6.73 -6.21
N ASP A 196 0.59 -5.44 -6.46
CA ASP A 196 1.90 -4.81 -6.29
C ASP A 196 2.22 -4.57 -4.81
N ASP A 197 1.21 -4.28 -3.98
CA ASP A 197 1.44 -4.07 -2.55
C ASP A 197 1.97 -5.33 -1.88
N LEU A 198 1.48 -6.51 -2.29
CA LEU A 198 2.01 -7.80 -1.82
C LEU A 198 3.48 -8.00 -2.24
N LEU A 199 3.84 -7.63 -3.47
CA LEU A 199 5.23 -7.73 -3.93
C LEU A 199 6.13 -6.75 -3.17
N LEU A 200 5.65 -5.54 -2.89
CA LEU A 200 6.37 -4.55 -2.09
C LEU A 200 6.56 -5.01 -0.63
N ASP A 201 5.63 -5.78 -0.07
CA ASP A 201 5.83 -6.41 1.24
C ASP A 201 6.88 -7.52 1.20
N LEU A 202 6.94 -8.30 0.11
CA LEU A 202 7.97 -9.31 -0.09
C LEU A 202 9.37 -8.68 -0.28
N THR A 203 9.48 -7.55 -0.99
CA THR A 203 10.75 -6.81 -1.10
C THR A 203 11.19 -6.25 0.24
N HIS A 204 10.25 -5.68 1.01
CA HIS A 204 10.53 -5.22 2.36
C HIS A 204 11.04 -6.36 3.26
N HIS A 205 10.35 -7.51 3.21
CA HIS A 205 10.71 -8.67 4.01
C HIS A 205 12.10 -9.22 3.68
N LEU A 206 12.50 -9.18 2.40
CA LEU A 206 13.86 -9.57 1.98
C LEU A 206 14.95 -8.72 2.66
N LEU A 207 14.73 -7.41 2.77
CA LEU A 207 15.66 -6.49 3.43
C LEU A 207 15.65 -6.64 4.94
N ALA A 208 14.50 -6.92 5.54
CA ALA A 208 14.36 -7.15 6.98
C ALA A 208 15.06 -8.43 7.45
N LEU A 209 15.19 -9.43 6.59
CA LEU A 209 15.84 -10.73 6.89
C LEU A 209 17.38 -10.71 6.76
N ALA A 210 18.03 -9.55 6.88
CA ALA A 210 19.47 -9.42 6.67
C ALA A 210 20.33 -10.34 7.56
N ASP A 211 19.85 -10.72 8.74
CA ASP A 211 20.58 -11.55 9.71
C ASP A 211 20.49 -13.06 9.40
N ASP A 212 19.40 -13.55 8.80
CA ASP A 212 19.20 -14.97 8.48
C ASP A 212 19.37 -15.22 6.98
N LYS A 213 20.59 -15.60 6.59
CA LYS A 213 20.94 -15.90 5.19
C LYS A 213 20.05 -16.96 4.54
N LYS A 214 19.55 -17.95 5.29
CA LYS A 214 18.77 -19.06 4.73
C LYS A 214 17.35 -18.59 4.42
N GLU A 215 16.71 -17.89 5.34
CA GLU A 215 15.40 -17.29 5.12
C GLU A 215 15.48 -16.15 4.09
N GLN A 216 16.56 -15.36 4.09
CA GLN A 216 16.79 -14.32 3.09
C GLN A 216 16.89 -14.90 1.67
N THR A 217 17.62 -16.01 1.49
CA THR A 217 17.70 -16.69 0.19
C THR A 217 16.35 -17.25 -0.25
N ARG A 218 15.57 -17.82 0.68
CA ARG A 218 14.20 -18.29 0.41
C ARG A 218 13.26 -17.14 0.01
N ALA A 219 13.35 -16.01 0.69
CA ALA A 219 12.58 -14.81 0.37
C ALA A 219 12.95 -14.28 -1.03
N ALA A 220 14.25 -14.25 -1.36
CA ALA A 220 14.72 -13.86 -2.69
C ALA A 220 14.19 -14.80 -3.79
N ASP A 221 14.25 -16.12 -3.59
CA ASP A 221 13.71 -17.09 -4.54
C ASP A 221 12.19 -16.94 -4.73
N ARG A 222 11.44 -16.72 -3.63
CA ARG A 222 9.98 -16.47 -3.69
C ARG A 222 9.67 -15.21 -4.48
N LEU A 223 10.41 -14.13 -4.23
CA LEU A 223 10.27 -12.87 -4.94
C LEU A 223 10.54 -13.05 -6.43
N ILE A 224 11.65 -13.69 -6.81
CA ILE A 224 12.00 -13.96 -8.21
C ILE A 224 10.93 -14.80 -8.92
N ILE A 225 10.38 -15.81 -8.25
CA ILE A 225 9.28 -16.62 -8.79
C ILE A 225 8.01 -15.77 -8.98
N ALA A 226 7.68 -14.90 -8.03
CA ALA A 226 6.51 -14.04 -8.11
C ALA A 226 6.64 -13.01 -9.26
N LEU A 227 7.80 -12.38 -9.42
CA LEU A 227 8.09 -11.46 -10.52
C LEU A 227 7.94 -12.10 -11.91
N LYS A 228 8.25 -13.40 -12.04
CA LYS A 228 8.12 -14.12 -13.32
C LYS A 228 6.67 -14.46 -13.67
N LYS A 229 5.78 -14.52 -12.67
CA LYS A 229 4.38 -14.93 -12.86
C LYS A 229 3.48 -13.77 -13.28
N GLN A 230 3.81 -12.55 -12.88
CA GLN A 230 2.96 -11.38 -13.11
C GLN A 230 3.75 -10.21 -13.68
N LYS A 231 3.09 -9.43 -14.55
CA LYS A 231 3.64 -8.18 -15.04
C LYS A 231 3.62 -7.16 -13.90
N THR A 232 4.80 -6.64 -13.57
CA THR A 232 4.99 -5.71 -12.47
C THR A 232 4.87 -4.25 -12.91
N SER A 233 4.51 -3.39 -11.96
CA SER A 233 4.56 -1.94 -12.14
C SER A 233 5.97 -1.38 -11.90
N GLN A 234 6.20 -0.16 -12.38
CA GLN A 234 7.46 0.56 -12.20
C GLN A 234 7.85 0.68 -10.72
N SER A 235 6.88 0.88 -9.81
CA SER A 235 7.15 0.95 -8.37
C SER A 235 7.73 -0.35 -7.82
N VAL A 236 7.17 -1.50 -8.23
CA VAL A 236 7.67 -2.80 -7.81
C VAL A 236 9.06 -3.04 -8.38
N ASP A 237 9.30 -2.71 -9.64
CA ASP A 237 10.59 -2.89 -10.28
C ASP A 237 11.69 -2.07 -9.58
N LEU A 238 11.40 -0.81 -9.18
CA LEU A 238 12.31 0.04 -8.41
C LEU A 238 12.66 -0.55 -7.04
N ALA A 239 11.64 -0.96 -6.28
CA ALA A 239 11.82 -1.55 -4.95
C ALA A 239 12.59 -2.87 -5.01
N THR A 240 12.19 -3.73 -5.95
CA THR A 240 12.78 -5.06 -6.13
C THR A 240 14.23 -4.96 -6.57
N TYR A 241 14.55 -4.04 -7.48
CA TYR A 241 15.93 -3.80 -7.88
C TYR A 241 16.80 -3.40 -6.67
N SER A 242 16.31 -2.47 -5.84
CA SER A 242 17.03 -2.05 -4.64
C SER A 242 17.27 -3.22 -3.67
N ALA A 243 16.22 -3.97 -3.37
CA ALA A 243 16.29 -5.11 -2.46
C ALA A 243 17.24 -6.22 -2.98
N LEU A 244 17.13 -6.58 -4.26
CA LEU A 244 17.97 -7.61 -4.88
C LEU A 244 19.42 -7.18 -5.03
N ARG A 245 19.69 -5.89 -5.29
CA ARG A 245 21.06 -5.37 -5.40
C ARG A 245 21.75 -5.35 -4.03
N ASN A 246 21.05 -4.96 -2.97
CA ASN A 246 21.56 -5.10 -1.60
C ASN A 246 21.77 -6.58 -1.23
N PHE A 247 20.84 -7.47 -1.59
CA PHE A 247 21.00 -8.91 -1.38
C PHE A 247 22.21 -9.46 -2.14
N ARG A 248 22.45 -9.03 -3.39
CA ARG A 248 23.61 -9.43 -4.19
C ARG A 248 24.93 -8.98 -3.56
N ASN A 249 25.00 -7.75 -3.05
CA ASN A 249 26.20 -7.26 -2.36
C ASN A 249 26.49 -8.12 -1.11
N ALA A 250 25.43 -8.62 -0.44
CA ALA A 250 25.54 -9.54 0.68
C ALA A 250 25.80 -11.02 0.28
N SER A 251 25.36 -11.45 -0.92
CA SER A 251 25.34 -12.85 -1.37
C SER A 251 25.78 -13.00 -2.85
N LYS A 252 26.91 -13.68 -3.09
CA LYS A 252 27.49 -13.90 -4.44
C LYS A 252 26.72 -14.93 -5.28
N GLY A 253 25.45 -14.67 -5.60
CA GLY A 253 24.59 -15.57 -6.38
C GLY A 253 24.28 -15.07 -7.80
N GLY A 254 24.71 -15.81 -8.83
CA GLY A 254 24.55 -15.40 -10.25
C GLY A 254 23.11 -15.38 -10.80
N LYS A 255 22.12 -15.99 -10.11
CA LYS A 255 20.71 -15.95 -10.54
C LYS A 255 20.11 -14.55 -10.44
N VAL A 256 20.59 -13.75 -9.49
CA VAL A 256 20.11 -12.39 -9.23
C VAL A 256 20.52 -11.44 -10.36
N ASP A 257 21.71 -11.65 -10.95
CA ASP A 257 22.25 -10.79 -12.01
C ASP A 257 21.38 -10.77 -13.27
N ALA A 258 20.79 -11.91 -13.64
CA ALA A 258 19.88 -11.98 -14.79
C ALA A 258 18.60 -11.17 -14.55
N VAL A 259 18.04 -11.25 -13.33
CA VAL A 259 16.83 -10.52 -12.94
C VAL A 259 17.11 -9.02 -12.82
N LEU A 260 18.25 -8.62 -12.26
CA LEU A 260 18.64 -7.22 -12.17
C LEU A 260 18.76 -6.56 -13.56
N LYS A 261 19.37 -7.25 -14.53
CA LYS A 261 19.45 -6.77 -15.91
C LYS A 261 18.07 -6.65 -16.56
N GLU A 262 17.19 -7.61 -16.29
CA GLU A 262 15.82 -7.58 -16.81
C GLU A 262 15.02 -6.40 -16.22
N LEU A 263 15.16 -6.12 -14.93
CA LEU A 263 14.51 -4.99 -14.27
C LEU A 263 15.07 -3.64 -14.77
N GLU A 264 16.39 -3.52 -14.94
CA GLU A 264 17.01 -2.33 -15.54
C GLU A 264 16.51 -2.07 -16.96
N ALA A 265 16.25 -3.11 -17.76
CA ALA A 265 15.74 -2.95 -19.12
C ALA A 265 14.28 -2.48 -19.17
N ARG A 266 13.51 -2.65 -18.08
CA ARG A 266 12.09 -2.25 -18.00
C ARG A 266 11.89 -0.81 -17.48
N LEU A 267 12.88 -0.27 -16.78
CA LEU A 267 12.85 1.03 -16.09
C LEU A 267 13.45 2.15 -16.95
#